data_AF-A0AAV5XMX9-F1
#
_entry.id   AF-A0AAV5XMX9-F1
#
_cell.length_a   1.000
_cell.length_b   1.000
_cell.length_c   1.000
_cell.angle_alpha   90.00
_cell.angle_beta   90.00
_cell.angle_gamma   90.00
#
_symmetry.space_group_name_H-M   'P 1'
#
loop_
_entity.id
_entity.type
_entity.pdbx_description
1 polymer ?
#
loop_
_entity_poly.entity_id
_entity_poly.type
_entity_poly.pdbx_seq_one_letter_code
_entity_poly.pdbx_strand_id
1 'polypeptide(L)'
;MCPSRSLSAAVGIALIALIGLAAPPAWAGAPTDQVKASVDRIIGILQDPALKSESRAKDRRTAIRGAASQIFDFEETARRAMGRHWQQLSDQDRAEFVPLFTDLLERSYVSKIEQYSGEKINYVGESVDPAGDIATVKTSFTTKKGQDVPIEYHLHRRGDRWAIYDVFIEGVSLVSNYRTQFDKIIQTSSYQELVKKMRAGSAEIPAPGASPKGKGRS
;
A
#
# COMPACT_ATOMS: atom_id res chain seq x y z
N MET A 1 -91.31 -9.51 28.82
CA MET A 1 -90.65 -8.19 28.81
C MET A 1 -89.29 -8.34 28.14
N CYS A 2 -89.06 -7.68 27.00
CA CYS A 2 -87.71 -7.35 26.47
C CYS A 2 -87.09 -6.21 27.33
N PRO A 3 -85.78 -5.82 27.27
CA PRO A 3 -84.82 -5.87 26.14
C PRO A 3 -83.38 -6.37 26.49
N SER A 4 -82.61 -6.90 25.53
CA SER A 4 -81.56 -6.27 24.69
C SER A 4 -80.30 -5.74 25.41
N ARG A 5 -79.11 -6.26 25.02
CA ARG A 5 -77.96 -5.49 24.51
C ARG A 5 -76.78 -6.39 24.12
N SER A 6 -76.19 -6.01 23.00
CA SER A 6 -75.09 -6.58 22.22
C SER A 6 -73.69 -6.16 22.70
N LEU A 7 -72.64 -6.89 22.29
CA LEU A 7 -71.50 -6.44 21.43
C LEU A 7 -70.10 -6.98 21.84
N SER A 8 -69.40 -7.46 20.81
CA SER A 8 -67.96 -7.35 20.53
C SER A 8 -66.93 -8.35 21.05
N ALA A 9 -66.27 -8.95 20.05
CA ALA A 9 -65.06 -9.75 20.06
C ALA A 9 -63.79 -8.89 20.29
N ALA A 10 -62.70 -9.54 20.71
CA ALA A 10 -61.34 -9.06 20.47
C ALA A 10 -60.43 -10.25 20.12
N VAL A 11 -60.10 -10.37 18.83
CA VAL A 11 -59.06 -11.25 18.30
C VAL A 11 -57.74 -10.49 18.41
N GLY A 12 -56.81 -10.99 19.22
CA GLY A 12 -55.48 -10.41 19.38
C GLY A 12 -54.58 -10.73 18.19
N ILE A 13 -54.17 -9.70 17.45
CA ILE A 13 -53.16 -9.78 16.39
C ILE A 13 -51.78 -9.63 17.06
N ALA A 14 -51.01 -10.71 17.09
CA ALA A 14 -49.60 -10.67 17.51
C ALA A 14 -48.74 -10.18 16.33
N LEU A 15 -48.25 -8.95 16.41
CA LEU A 15 -47.33 -8.34 15.45
C LEU A 15 -45.91 -8.83 15.76
N ILE A 16 -45.38 -9.75 14.96
CA ILE A 16 -43.95 -10.13 15.01
C ILE A 16 -43.16 -8.99 14.37
N ALA A 17 -42.54 -8.15 15.20
CA ALA A 17 -41.61 -7.12 14.77
C ALA A 17 -40.31 -7.79 14.28
N LEU A 18 -40.16 -7.92 12.97
CA LEU A 18 -38.91 -8.31 12.32
C LEU A 18 -37.94 -7.13 12.42
N ILE A 19 -37.19 -7.06 13.52
CA ILE A 19 -36.06 -6.13 13.66
C ILE A 19 -34.99 -6.59 12.66
N GLY A 20 -34.89 -5.88 11.53
CA GLY A 20 -33.80 -6.04 10.60
C GLY A 20 -32.48 -5.75 11.31
N LEU A 21 -31.69 -6.78 11.55
CA LEU A 21 -30.30 -6.67 11.98
C LEU A 21 -29.51 -6.11 10.80
N ALA A 22 -29.58 -4.80 10.59
CA ALA A 22 -28.59 -4.10 9.78
C ALA A 22 -27.29 -4.17 10.59
N ALA A 23 -26.43 -5.13 10.24
CA ALA A 23 -25.06 -5.11 10.74
C ALA A 23 -24.48 -3.73 10.41
N PRO A 24 -23.95 -2.97 11.38
CA PRO A 24 -23.28 -1.72 11.07
C PRO A 24 -22.20 -2.04 10.02
N PRO A 25 -21.99 -1.17 9.02
CA PRO A 25 -20.90 -1.36 8.09
C PRO A 25 -19.64 -1.57 8.94
N ALA A 26 -18.95 -2.69 8.73
CA ALA A 26 -17.68 -2.93 9.37
C ALA A 26 -16.79 -1.76 8.95
N TRP A 27 -16.62 -0.78 9.83
CA TRP A 27 -15.70 0.32 9.59
C TRP A 27 -14.32 -0.31 9.53
N ALA A 28 -13.81 -0.45 8.31
CA ALA A 28 -12.38 -0.50 8.07
C ALA A 28 -11.78 0.58 8.97
N GLY A 29 -10.98 0.20 9.97
CA GLY A 29 -10.40 1.17 10.92
C GLY A 29 -9.70 2.31 10.18
N ALA A 30 -9.44 3.42 10.86
CA ALA A 30 -8.87 4.62 10.21
C ALA A 30 -7.64 4.27 9.35
N PRO A 31 -7.45 4.91 8.18
CA PRO A 31 -6.28 4.67 7.33
C PRO A 31 -4.96 4.69 8.10
N THR A 32 -4.80 5.63 9.02
CA THR A 32 -3.63 5.79 9.89
C THR A 32 -3.40 4.58 10.77
N ASP A 33 -4.45 4.00 11.35
CA ASP A 33 -4.33 2.81 12.21
C ASP A 33 -3.84 1.60 11.40
N GLN A 34 -4.32 1.45 10.16
CA GLN A 34 -3.90 0.35 9.29
C GLN A 34 -2.46 0.52 8.81
N VAL A 35 -2.06 1.73 8.42
CA VAL A 35 -0.67 2.06 8.09
C VAL A 35 0.23 1.80 9.31
N LYS A 36 -0.18 2.30 10.48
CA LYS A 36 0.58 2.14 11.72
C LYS A 36 0.77 0.68 12.10
N ALA A 37 -0.30 -0.12 12.07
CA ALA A 37 -0.21 -1.54 12.35
C ALA A 37 0.77 -2.28 11.41
N SER A 38 0.82 -1.87 10.13
CA SER A 38 1.76 -2.45 9.17
C SER A 38 3.20 -1.99 9.41
N VAL A 39 3.43 -0.71 9.70
CA VAL A 39 4.75 -0.17 10.06
C VAL A 39 5.27 -0.84 11.33
N ASP A 40 4.44 -0.96 12.36
CA ASP A 40 4.81 -1.61 13.63
C ASP A 40 5.19 -3.09 13.41
N ARG A 41 4.48 -3.80 12.52
CA ARG A 41 4.83 -5.18 12.16
C ARG A 41 6.21 -5.26 11.49
N ILE A 42 6.52 -4.36 10.56
CA ILE A 42 7.82 -4.30 9.90
C ILE A 42 8.92 -3.96 10.92
N ILE A 43 8.70 -2.99 11.80
CA ILE A 43 9.64 -2.67 12.89
C ILE A 43 9.87 -3.88 13.79
N GLY A 44 8.81 -4.62 14.14
CA GLY A 44 8.92 -5.87 14.90
C GLY A 44 9.83 -6.91 14.23
N ILE A 45 9.70 -7.09 12.91
CA ILE A 45 10.56 -7.99 12.12
C ILE A 45 12.03 -7.52 12.15
N LEU A 46 12.27 -6.21 12.03
CA LEU A 46 13.62 -5.63 12.07
C LEU A 46 14.26 -5.74 13.46
N GLN A 47 13.44 -5.74 14.51
CA GLN A 47 13.89 -5.82 15.90
C GLN A 47 14.00 -7.25 16.43
N ASP A 48 13.45 -8.25 15.73
CA ASP A 48 13.49 -9.66 16.12
C ASP A 48 14.94 -10.19 16.15
N PRO A 49 15.47 -10.56 17.35
CA PRO A 49 16.82 -11.11 17.48
C PRO A 49 17.08 -12.34 16.60
N ALA A 50 16.06 -13.17 16.33
CA ALA A 50 16.19 -14.37 15.51
C ALA A 50 16.39 -14.06 14.01
N LEU A 51 16.12 -12.82 13.59
CA LEU A 51 16.24 -12.35 12.22
C LEU A 51 17.37 -11.33 12.03
N LYS A 52 18.07 -10.90 13.10
CA LYS A 52 19.08 -9.83 13.03
C LYS A 52 20.38 -10.21 12.33
N SER A 53 20.84 -11.46 12.42
CA SER A 53 22.13 -11.83 11.85
C SER A 53 22.15 -11.78 10.32
N GLU A 54 23.32 -11.53 9.74
CA GLU A 54 23.50 -11.50 8.28
C GLU A 54 23.11 -12.82 7.60
N SER A 55 23.35 -13.95 8.27
CA SER A 55 22.91 -15.28 7.80
C SER A 55 21.38 -15.42 7.66
N ARG A 56 20.60 -14.55 8.31
CA ARG A 56 19.13 -14.53 8.29
C ARG A 56 18.58 -13.43 7.38
N ALA A 57 19.43 -12.70 6.65
CA ALA A 57 19.00 -11.59 5.80
C ALA A 57 17.91 -11.99 4.80
N LYS A 58 18.03 -13.16 4.15
CA LYS A 58 17.01 -13.65 3.22
C LYS A 58 15.65 -13.85 3.90
N ASP A 59 15.65 -14.47 5.08
CA ASP A 59 14.42 -14.76 5.82
C ASP A 59 13.78 -13.48 6.35
N ARG A 60 14.60 -12.54 6.85
CA ARG A 60 14.16 -11.20 7.26
C ARG A 60 13.51 -10.45 6.10
N ARG A 61 14.14 -10.42 4.93
CA ARG A 61 13.58 -9.76 3.73
C ARG A 61 12.28 -10.42 3.26
N THR A 62 12.21 -11.75 3.35
CA THR A 62 10.97 -12.50 3.06
C THR A 62 9.84 -12.11 4.02
N ALA A 63 10.14 -11.98 5.32
CA ALA A 63 9.17 -11.51 6.31
C ALA A 63 8.72 -10.06 6.06
N ILE A 64 9.66 -9.16 5.72
CA ILE A 64 9.35 -7.76 5.35
C ILE A 64 8.44 -7.73 4.12
N ARG A 65 8.76 -8.49 3.07
CA ARG A 65 7.92 -8.63 1.86
C ARG A 65 6.52 -9.10 2.23
N GLY A 66 6.41 -10.12 3.08
CA GLY A 66 5.13 -10.63 3.55
C GLY A 66 4.30 -9.56 4.27
N ALA A 67 4.90 -8.83 5.20
CA ALA A 67 4.24 -7.75 5.93
C ALA A 67 3.83 -6.59 5.00
N ALA A 68 4.70 -6.18 4.07
CA ALA A 68 4.39 -5.15 3.08
C ALA A 68 3.22 -5.57 2.17
N SER A 69 3.17 -6.82 1.74
CA SER A 69 2.09 -7.36 0.91
C SER A 69 0.72 -7.36 1.61
N GLN A 70 0.69 -7.23 2.94
CA GLN A 70 -0.56 -7.11 3.70
C GLN A 70 -1.12 -5.68 3.71
N ILE A 71 -0.40 -4.66 3.22
CA ILE A 71 -0.90 -3.27 3.16
C ILE A 71 -0.78 -2.66 1.76
N PHE A 72 0.12 -3.13 0.92
CA PHE A 72 0.24 -2.65 -0.46
C PHE A 72 -0.73 -3.38 -1.41
N ASP A 73 -1.32 -2.62 -2.33
CA ASP A 73 -1.91 -3.16 -3.57
C ASP A 73 -0.88 -3.02 -4.69
N PHE A 74 0.01 -4.02 -4.80
CA PHE A 74 1.07 -4.01 -5.80
C PHE A 74 0.56 -4.08 -7.24
N GLU A 75 -0.62 -4.67 -7.46
CA GLU A 75 -1.24 -4.69 -8.78
C GLU A 75 -1.64 -3.27 -9.20
N GLU A 76 -2.29 -2.53 -8.30
CA GLU A 76 -2.63 -1.13 -8.54
C GLU A 76 -1.38 -0.25 -8.68
N THR A 77 -0.37 -0.44 -7.85
CA THR A 77 0.92 0.28 -7.97
C THR A 77 1.55 0.02 -9.34
N ALA A 78 1.62 -1.24 -9.77
CA ALA A 78 2.17 -1.66 -11.06
C ALA A 78 1.37 -1.07 -12.24
N ARG A 79 0.04 -1.18 -12.17
CA ARG A 79 -0.88 -0.63 -13.17
C ARG A 79 -0.68 0.88 -13.36
N ARG A 80 -0.60 1.62 -12.26
CA ARG A 80 -0.37 3.07 -12.29
C ARG A 80 1.02 3.43 -12.78
N ALA A 81 2.03 2.63 -12.44
CA ALA A 81 3.39 2.83 -12.93
C ALA A 81 3.49 2.57 -14.44
N MET A 82 2.80 1.57 -14.99
CA MET A 82 2.74 1.37 -16.45
C MET A 82 1.93 2.45 -17.18
N GLY A 83 0.98 3.09 -16.50
CA GLY A 83 0.17 4.17 -17.05
C GLY A 83 -0.55 3.74 -18.33
N ARG A 84 -0.38 4.51 -19.41
CA ARG A 84 -1.03 4.24 -20.71
C ARG A 84 -0.65 2.89 -21.32
N HIS A 85 0.55 2.37 -21.01
CA HIS A 85 1.04 1.12 -21.58
C HIS A 85 0.32 -0.10 -21.00
N TRP A 86 -0.29 0.01 -19.82
CA TRP A 86 -0.98 -1.09 -19.16
C TRP A 86 -2.11 -1.69 -20.02
N GLN A 87 -2.85 -0.84 -20.73
CA GLN A 87 -3.97 -1.26 -21.56
C GLN A 87 -3.53 -2.10 -22.76
N GLN A 88 -2.28 -1.95 -23.20
CA GLN A 88 -1.72 -2.66 -24.35
C GLN A 88 -1.10 -4.01 -23.96
N LEU A 89 -0.89 -4.26 -22.66
CA LEU A 89 -0.36 -5.53 -22.16
C LEU A 89 -1.43 -6.63 -22.23
N SER A 90 -1.00 -7.83 -22.62
CA SER A 90 -1.80 -9.04 -22.44
C SER A 90 -1.95 -9.37 -20.95
N ASP A 91 -2.92 -10.21 -20.60
CA ASP A 91 -3.09 -10.64 -19.21
C ASP A 91 -1.89 -11.43 -18.69
N GLN A 92 -1.23 -12.18 -19.58
CA GLN A 92 0.03 -12.86 -19.26
C GLN A 92 1.15 -11.84 -18.96
N ASP A 93 1.28 -10.78 -19.77
CA ASP A 93 2.27 -9.74 -19.53
C ASP A 93 2.00 -8.98 -18.24
N ARG A 94 0.73 -8.69 -17.93
CA ARG A 94 0.34 -8.07 -16.65
C ARG A 94 0.70 -8.94 -15.46
N ALA A 95 0.36 -10.23 -15.53
CA ALA A 95 0.67 -11.21 -14.48
C ALA A 95 2.18 -11.39 -14.27
N GLU A 96 2.99 -11.22 -15.32
CA GLU A 96 4.45 -11.22 -15.21
C GLU A 96 5.00 -9.90 -14.67
N PHE A 97 4.43 -8.78 -15.11
CA PHE A 97 4.94 -7.45 -14.78
C PHE A 97 4.82 -7.11 -13.29
N VAL A 98 3.68 -7.43 -12.67
CA VAL A 98 3.41 -7.13 -11.26
C VAL A 98 4.54 -7.65 -10.34
N PRO A 99 4.88 -8.96 -10.34
CA PRO A 99 5.95 -9.46 -9.47
C PRO A 99 7.33 -8.88 -9.83
N LEU A 100 7.63 -8.65 -11.10
CA LEU A 100 8.90 -8.02 -11.50
C LEU A 100 9.05 -6.61 -10.94
N PHE A 101 7.95 -5.85 -10.95
CA PHE A 101 7.94 -4.50 -10.40
C PHE A 101 7.99 -4.52 -8.87
N THR A 102 7.27 -5.43 -8.21
CA THR A 102 7.38 -5.63 -6.75
C THR A 102 8.81 -5.97 -6.33
N ASP A 103 9.48 -6.88 -7.06
CA ASP A 103 10.87 -7.23 -6.81
C ASP A 103 11.82 -6.04 -7.05
N LEU A 104 11.55 -5.20 -8.06
CA LEU A 104 12.31 -3.98 -8.30
C LEU A 104 12.17 -2.99 -7.12
N LEU A 105 10.96 -2.78 -6.62
CA LEU A 105 10.70 -1.92 -5.46
C LEU A 105 11.42 -2.45 -4.22
N GLU A 106 11.35 -3.76 -3.96
CA GLU A 106 12.04 -4.34 -2.82
C GLU A 106 13.55 -4.14 -2.91
N ARG A 107 14.18 -4.49 -4.04
CA ARG A 107 15.63 -4.28 -4.21
C ARG A 107 16.05 -2.82 -4.03
N SER A 108 15.15 -1.90 -4.40
CA SER A 108 15.37 -0.46 -4.33
C SER A 108 15.32 0.10 -2.90
N TYR A 109 14.54 -0.51 -2.01
CA TYR A 109 14.21 0.07 -0.70
C TYR A 109 14.53 -0.82 0.50
N VAL A 110 14.66 -2.14 0.33
CA VAL A 110 14.85 -3.07 1.46
C VAL A 110 16.10 -2.74 2.26
N SER A 111 17.19 -2.33 1.60
CA SER A 111 18.42 -1.93 2.29
C SER A 111 18.25 -0.67 3.15
N LYS A 112 17.38 0.27 2.74
CA LYS A 112 17.05 1.46 3.54
C LYS A 112 16.16 1.10 4.72
N ILE A 113 15.20 0.19 4.52
CA ILE A 113 14.34 -0.33 5.60
C ILE A 113 15.18 -1.08 6.64
N GLU A 114 16.13 -1.90 6.21
CA GLU A 114 17.05 -2.64 7.09
C GLU A 114 18.02 -1.71 7.86
N GLN A 115 18.21 -0.46 7.43
CA GLN A 115 19.02 0.53 8.16
C GLN A 115 18.28 1.18 9.33
N TYR A 116 16.99 0.84 9.53
CA TYR A 116 16.23 1.28 10.69
C TYR A 116 17.03 1.05 11.99
N SER A 117 17.12 2.08 12.79
CA SER A 117 17.97 2.11 13.97
C SER A 117 17.26 2.61 15.22
N GLY A 118 15.93 2.64 15.19
CA GLY A 118 15.09 3.10 16.28
C GLY A 118 14.51 4.50 16.06
N GLU A 119 14.54 5.03 14.83
CA GLU A 119 13.90 6.29 14.50
C GLU A 119 12.41 6.25 14.89
N LYS A 120 11.92 7.33 15.51
CA LYS A 120 10.50 7.45 15.83
C LYS A 120 9.75 7.89 14.58
N ILE A 121 8.73 7.12 14.20
CA ILE A 121 7.79 7.52 13.16
C ILE A 121 6.72 8.41 13.79
N ASN A 122 6.62 9.64 13.31
CA ASN A 122 5.58 10.58 13.70
C ASN A 122 4.45 10.53 12.67
N TYR A 123 3.21 10.35 13.11
CA TYR A 123 2.03 10.43 12.26
C TYR A 123 1.49 11.85 12.34
N VAL A 124 1.64 12.59 11.25
CA VAL A 124 1.44 14.05 11.24
C VAL A 124 0.11 14.47 10.64
N GLY A 125 -0.60 13.56 9.97
CA GLY A 125 -1.95 13.85 9.49
C GLY A 125 -2.58 12.71 8.68
N GLU A 126 -3.90 12.82 8.52
CA GLU A 126 -4.73 11.95 7.70
C GLU A 126 -5.76 12.80 6.96
N SER A 127 -6.06 12.43 5.72
CA SER A 127 -7.21 12.94 4.98
C SER A 127 -7.89 11.83 4.20
N VAL A 128 -9.21 11.79 4.23
CA VAL A 128 -10.04 10.92 3.40
C VAL A 128 -10.84 11.81 2.45
N ASP A 129 -10.95 11.40 1.19
CA ASP A 129 -11.69 12.14 0.20
C ASP A 129 -13.22 12.06 0.46
N PRO A 130 -14.04 12.94 -0.15
CA PRO A 130 -15.48 12.94 0.08
C PRO A 130 -16.19 11.65 -0.35
N ALA A 131 -15.66 10.91 -1.33
CA ALA A 131 -16.22 9.63 -1.75
C ALA A 131 -15.90 8.49 -0.76
N GLY A 132 -14.90 8.69 0.11
CA GLY A 132 -14.52 7.72 1.14
C GLY A 132 -13.75 6.53 0.58
N ASP A 133 -13.14 6.66 -0.59
CA ASP A 133 -12.42 5.58 -1.29
C ASP A 133 -10.94 5.89 -1.54
N ILE A 134 -10.50 7.13 -1.31
CA ILE A 134 -9.10 7.54 -1.35
C ILE A 134 -8.71 8.21 -0.02
N ALA A 135 -7.52 7.85 0.47
CA ALA A 135 -6.96 8.45 1.68
C ALA A 135 -5.48 8.78 1.50
N THR A 136 -5.03 9.78 2.25
CA THR A 136 -3.61 10.10 2.41
C THR A 136 -3.26 10.06 3.89
N VAL A 137 -2.23 9.28 4.24
CA VAL A 137 -1.65 9.26 5.59
C VAL A 137 -0.26 9.88 5.51
N LYS A 138 0.00 10.89 6.33
CA LYS A 138 1.28 11.62 6.36
C LYS A 138 2.07 11.23 7.59
N THR A 139 3.33 10.91 7.37
CA THR A 139 4.28 10.59 8.43
C THR A 139 5.60 11.33 8.23
N SER A 140 6.41 11.38 9.28
CA SER A 140 7.79 11.82 9.19
C SER A 140 8.67 11.03 10.16
N PHE A 141 9.96 10.97 9.88
CA PHE A 141 10.95 10.51 10.84
C PHE A 141 12.22 11.36 10.72
N THR A 142 12.93 11.50 11.84
CA THR A 142 14.19 12.22 11.90
C THR A 142 15.34 11.24 11.71
N THR A 143 16.18 11.46 10.71
CA THR A 143 17.40 10.66 10.50
C THR A 143 18.41 10.90 11.62
N LYS A 144 19.42 10.02 11.74
CA LYS A 144 20.57 10.24 12.64
C LYS A 144 21.31 11.57 12.44
N LYS A 145 21.17 12.18 11.27
CA LYS A 145 21.79 13.46 10.91
C LYS A 145 20.90 14.67 11.27
N GLY A 146 19.74 14.45 11.91
CA GLY A 146 18.81 15.51 12.28
C GLY A 146 17.93 16.02 11.12
N GLN A 147 17.98 15.37 9.96
CA GLN A 147 17.09 15.70 8.83
C GLN A 147 15.75 14.99 9.00
N ASP A 148 14.66 15.74 8.94
CA ASP A 148 13.30 15.21 8.87
C ASP A 148 12.95 14.76 7.45
N VAL A 149 12.47 13.53 7.33
CA VAL A 149 12.08 12.92 6.06
C VAL A 149 10.57 12.72 6.07
N PRO A 150 9.81 13.52 5.30
CA PRO A 150 8.37 13.34 5.16
C PRO A 150 8.06 12.16 4.23
N ILE A 151 7.06 11.36 4.61
CA ILE A 151 6.49 10.28 3.81
C ILE A 151 4.97 10.44 3.75
N GLU A 152 4.41 10.43 2.55
CA GLU A 152 2.95 10.38 2.35
C GLU A 152 2.57 9.03 1.73
N TYR A 153 1.67 8.30 2.39
CA TYR A 153 1.09 7.08 1.87
C TYR A 153 -0.23 7.42 1.20
N HIS A 154 -0.38 7.06 -0.07
CA HIS A 154 -1.63 7.20 -0.80
C HIS A 154 -2.32 5.85 -0.85
N LEU A 155 -3.52 5.80 -0.29
CA LEU A 155 -4.30 4.60 -0.10
C LEU A 155 -5.59 4.69 -0.88
N HIS A 156 -6.06 3.53 -1.34
CA HIS A 156 -7.41 3.36 -1.82
C HIS A 156 -8.15 2.33 -0.96
N ARG A 157 -9.48 2.34 -1.04
CA ARG A 157 -10.30 1.35 -0.38
C ARG A 157 -10.43 0.08 -1.24
N ARG A 158 -10.14 -1.08 -0.66
CA ARG A 158 -10.34 -2.41 -1.25
C ARG A 158 -11.25 -3.23 -0.34
N GLY A 159 -12.55 -3.24 -0.64
CA GLY A 159 -13.56 -3.79 0.26
C GLY A 159 -13.51 -3.06 1.61
N ASP A 160 -13.23 -3.79 2.68
CA ASP A 160 -13.18 -3.25 4.04
C ASP A 160 -11.77 -2.99 4.57
N ARG A 161 -10.80 -2.77 3.67
CA ARG A 161 -9.42 -2.40 4.05
C ARG A 161 -8.90 -1.24 3.21
N TRP A 162 -7.98 -0.47 3.80
CA TRP A 162 -7.17 0.49 3.07
C TRP A 162 -5.94 -0.23 2.50
N ALA A 163 -5.59 0.04 1.25
CA ALA A 163 -4.38 -0.49 0.64
C ALA A 163 -3.58 0.64 -0.01
N ILE A 164 -2.27 0.65 0.27
CA ILE A 164 -1.33 1.62 -0.28
C ILE A 164 -1.10 1.28 -1.75
N TYR A 165 -1.32 2.26 -2.63
CA TYR A 165 -1.01 2.13 -4.05
C TYR A 165 0.15 3.02 -4.48
N ASP A 166 0.52 4.05 -3.71
CA ASP A 166 1.69 4.90 -3.96
C ASP A 166 2.26 5.46 -2.66
N VAL A 167 3.54 5.81 -2.69
CA VAL A 167 4.25 6.45 -1.58
C VAL A 167 5.00 7.65 -2.13
N PHE A 168 4.96 8.75 -1.39
CA PHE A 168 5.76 9.93 -1.65
C PHE A 168 6.86 10.01 -0.60
N ILE A 169 8.10 10.14 -1.02
CA ILE A 169 9.25 10.35 -0.14
C ILE A 169 9.86 11.69 -0.53
N GLU A 170 9.96 12.62 0.42
CA GLU A 170 10.46 13.98 0.14
C GLU A 170 9.73 14.65 -1.04
N GLY A 171 8.41 14.42 -1.13
CA GLY A 171 7.56 14.95 -2.20
C GLY A 171 7.63 14.22 -3.54
N VAL A 172 8.45 13.16 -3.66
CA VAL A 172 8.59 12.39 -4.90
C VAL A 172 7.78 11.10 -4.83
N SER A 173 6.76 10.99 -5.68
CA SER A 173 5.94 9.78 -5.88
C SER A 173 6.76 8.64 -6.48
N LEU A 174 6.70 7.46 -5.87
CA LEU A 174 7.31 6.25 -6.40
C LEU A 174 6.72 5.90 -7.77
N VAL A 175 5.38 5.83 -7.84
CA VAL A 175 4.64 5.46 -9.04
C VAL A 175 4.93 6.42 -10.20
N SER A 176 4.91 7.72 -9.94
CA SER A 176 5.11 8.74 -10.98
C SER A 176 6.54 8.73 -11.52
N ASN A 177 7.52 8.52 -10.65
CA ASN A 177 8.91 8.40 -11.07
C ASN A 177 9.14 7.16 -11.94
N TYR A 178 8.66 5.98 -11.52
CA TYR A 178 8.78 4.76 -12.34
C TYR A 178 8.01 4.87 -13.65
N ARG A 179 6.82 5.49 -13.63
CA ARG A 179 6.04 5.74 -14.84
C ARG A 179 6.80 6.52 -15.90
N THR A 180 7.50 7.58 -15.51
CA THR A 180 8.36 8.34 -16.43
C THR A 180 9.48 7.48 -17.01
N GLN A 181 10.11 6.64 -16.17
CA GLN A 181 11.20 5.76 -16.62
C GLN A 181 10.69 4.65 -17.56
N PHE A 182 9.59 3.99 -17.22
CA PHE A 182 8.98 2.94 -18.03
C PHE A 182 8.49 3.49 -19.36
N ASP A 183 7.82 4.65 -19.35
CA ASP A 183 7.38 5.31 -20.57
C ASP A 183 8.56 5.60 -21.50
N LYS A 184 9.64 6.16 -20.96
CA LYS A 184 10.87 6.40 -21.73
C LYS A 184 11.43 5.12 -22.34
N ILE A 185 11.61 4.06 -21.56
CA ILE A 185 12.18 2.79 -22.04
C ILE A 185 11.30 2.18 -23.14
N ILE A 186 9.98 2.15 -22.94
CA ILE A 186 9.05 1.56 -23.90
C ILE A 186 9.02 2.37 -25.20
N GLN A 187 9.02 3.70 -25.11
CA GLN A 187 9.03 4.56 -26.30
C GLN A 187 10.34 4.51 -27.08
N THR A 188 11.48 4.39 -26.40
CA THR A 188 12.80 4.33 -27.08
C THR A 188 13.19 2.92 -27.51
N SER A 189 12.53 1.91 -26.98
CA SER A 189 12.88 0.51 -27.20
C SER A 189 11.62 -0.35 -27.28
N SER A 190 11.26 -1.05 -26.19
CA SER A 190 10.09 -1.92 -26.16
C SER A 190 9.73 -2.30 -24.72
N TYR A 191 8.53 -2.87 -24.54
CA TYR A 191 8.13 -3.51 -23.29
C TYR A 191 9.07 -4.68 -22.91
N GLN A 192 9.51 -5.47 -23.90
CA GLN A 192 10.41 -6.60 -23.69
C GLN A 192 11.77 -6.14 -23.16
N GLU A 193 12.29 -5.00 -23.64
CA GLU A 193 13.52 -4.42 -23.09
C GLU A 193 13.32 -3.89 -21.66
N LEU A 194 12.14 -3.34 -21.33
CA LEU A 194 11.81 -3.00 -19.94
C LEU A 194 11.84 -4.24 -19.04
N VAL A 195 11.14 -5.31 -19.43
CA VAL A 195 11.10 -6.58 -18.68
C VAL A 195 12.51 -7.15 -18.47
N LYS A 196 13.33 -7.16 -19.54
CA LYS A 196 14.72 -7.61 -19.47
C LYS A 196 15.56 -6.79 -18.49
N LYS A 197 15.42 -5.47 -18.47
CA LYS A 197 16.12 -4.59 -17.51
C LYS A 197 15.66 -4.84 -16.07
N MET A 198 14.37 -5.08 -15.84
CA MET A 198 13.84 -5.41 -14.52
C MET A 198 14.35 -6.77 -14.01
N ARG A 199 14.40 -7.79 -14.88
CA ARG A 199 14.94 -9.13 -14.55
C ARG A 199 16.42 -9.09 -14.23
N ALA A 200 17.19 -8.27 -14.95
CA ALA A 200 18.62 -8.08 -14.69
C ALA A 200 18.91 -7.30 -13.39
N GLY A 201 17.89 -6.74 -12.74
CA GLY A 201 18.08 -5.86 -11.58
C GLY A 201 18.91 -4.61 -11.91
N SER A 202 18.86 -4.15 -13.17
CA SER A 202 19.78 -3.14 -13.69
C SER A 202 19.72 -1.84 -12.90
N ALA A 203 20.89 -1.28 -12.59
CA ALA A 203 21.08 0.06 -12.02
C ALA A 203 20.52 1.20 -12.91
N GLU A 204 20.05 0.86 -14.11
CA GLU A 204 19.44 1.78 -15.07
C GLU A 204 18.00 2.17 -14.75
N ILE A 205 17.32 1.45 -13.83
CA ILE A 205 16.01 1.87 -13.30
C ILE A 205 16.18 2.29 -11.84
N PRO A 206 16.77 3.47 -11.58
CA PRO A 206 17.04 3.91 -10.22
C PRO A 206 15.75 4.17 -9.42
N ALA A 207 15.85 3.84 -8.14
CA ALA A 207 14.86 4.21 -7.15
C ALA A 207 14.69 5.75 -7.08
N PRO A 208 13.47 6.25 -6.87
CA PRO A 208 13.23 7.64 -6.48
C PRO A 208 14.18 8.10 -5.35
N GLY A 209 14.83 9.24 -5.56
CA GLY A 209 15.78 9.81 -4.60
C GLY A 209 17.14 9.10 -4.51
N ALA A 210 17.44 8.12 -5.38
CA ALA A 210 18.80 7.62 -5.52
C ALA A 210 19.65 8.67 -6.26
N SER A 211 20.61 9.30 -5.57
CA SER A 211 21.65 10.07 -6.25
C SER A 211 22.39 9.14 -7.22
N PRO A 212 22.69 9.58 -8.46
CA PRO A 212 23.58 8.82 -9.34
C PRO A 212 24.87 8.55 -8.58
N LYS A 213 25.35 7.29 -8.55
CA LYS A 213 26.73 7.02 -8.12
C LYS A 213 27.62 7.97 -8.91
N GLY A 214 28.25 8.91 -8.21
CA GLY A 214 29.06 9.95 -8.85
C GLY A 214 30.01 9.29 -9.83
N LYS A 215 29.85 9.60 -11.12
CA LYS A 215 31.00 9.50 -12.03
C LYS A 215 32.01 10.47 -11.44
N GLY A 216 33.02 9.92 -10.77
CA GLY A 216 34.19 10.70 -10.39
C GLY A 216 34.67 11.40 -11.65
N ARG A 217 34.49 12.71 -11.70
CA ARG A 217 35.33 13.55 -12.54
C ARG A 217 36.70 13.49 -11.89
N SER A 218 37.51 12.56 -12.35
CA SER A 218 38.95 12.76 -12.38
C SER A 218 39.29 13.75 -13.48
#